data_AF-A0A3D4V333-F1
#
_entry.id   AF-A0A3D4V333-F1
#
_cell.length_a   1.000
_cell.length_b   1.000
_cell.length_c   1.000
_cell.angle_alpha   90.00
_cell.angle_beta   90.00
_cell.angle_gamma   90.00
#
_symmetry.space_group_name_H-M   'P 1'
#
loop_
_entity.id
_entity.type
_entity.pdbx_description
1 polymer ?
#
loop_
_entity_poly.entity_id
_entity_poly.type
_entity_poly.pdbx_seq_one_letter_code
_entity_poly.pdbx_strand_id
1 'polypeptide(L)' 'VFTNHGRVTEVLGKGDTKSSVRTTDGRQVDLRIVKPENFAAALMYFTGSKEHNVELRSRARNKGMSLNEYGLYKLKE' A
#
# COMPACT_ATOMS: atom_id res chain seq x y z
N VAL A 1 7.07 18.04 -3.59
CA VAL A 1 5.78 17.33 -3.49
C VAL A 1 5.68 16.38 -4.69
N PHE A 2 5.65 15.06 -4.48
CA PHE A 2 5.80 14.01 -5.52
C PHE A 2 5.12 14.29 -6.88
N THR A 3 3.86 14.77 -6.86
CA THR A 3 3.08 15.07 -8.07
C THR A 3 3.63 16.19 -8.95
N ASN A 4 4.54 17.01 -8.42
CA ASN A 4 5.14 18.14 -9.14
C ASN A 4 6.59 17.85 -9.54
N HIS A 5 7.04 16.60 -9.44
CA HIS A 5 8.39 16.22 -9.88
C HIS A 5 8.51 16.45 -11.39
N GLY A 6 9.64 16.99 -11.88
CA GLY A 6 9.84 17.31 -13.31
C GLY A 6 9.84 16.13 -14.28
N ARG A 7 9.57 14.91 -13.79
CA ARG A 7 9.40 13.70 -14.60
C ARG A 7 7.92 13.32 -14.73
N VAL A 8 7.02 14.02 -14.06
CA VAL A 8 5.56 13.77 -14.13
C VAL A 8 5.01 14.45 -15.37
N THR A 9 4.28 13.70 -16.19
CA THR A 9 3.55 14.21 -17.36
C THR A 9 2.04 14.29 -17.10
N GLU A 10 1.51 13.42 -16.25
CA GLU A 10 0.09 13.37 -15.92
C GLU A 10 -0.09 12.97 -14.45
N VAL A 11 -1.01 13.63 -13.75
CA VAL A 11 -1.44 13.23 -12.41
C VAL A 11 -2.73 12.43 -12.54
N LEU A 12 -2.66 11.12 -12.32
CA LEU A 12 -3.78 10.19 -12.41
C LEU A 12 -4.66 10.22 -11.15
N GLY A 13 -4.07 10.59 -10.03
CA GLY A 13 -4.77 10.77 -8.76
C GLY A 13 -3.87 11.43 -7.72
N LYS A 14 -4.48 12.29 -6.88
CA LYS A 14 -3.78 13.01 -5.82
C LYS A 14 -4.64 13.04 -4.57
N GLY A 15 -4.05 12.61 -3.47
CA GLY A 15 -4.60 12.71 -2.13
C GLY A 15 -3.48 12.72 -1.10
N ASP A 16 -3.85 12.91 0.16
CA ASP A 16 -2.88 13.15 1.24
C ASP A 16 -1.96 11.97 1.50
N THR A 17 -2.44 10.74 1.27
CA THR A 17 -1.68 9.50 1.55
C THR A 17 -1.53 8.57 0.34
N LYS A 18 -2.20 8.89 -0.78
CA LYS A 18 -2.15 8.13 -2.04
C LYS A 18 -2.03 9.09 -3.21
N SER A 19 -1.05 8.87 -4.07
CA SER A 19 -0.94 9.58 -5.34
C SER A 19 -0.50 8.64 -6.46
N SER A 20 -0.94 8.91 -7.67
CA SER A 20 -0.61 8.13 -8.87
C SER A 20 -0.25 9.10 -10.00
N VAL A 21 0.84 8.86 -10.69
CA VAL A 21 1.34 9.70 -11.79
C VAL A 21 1.75 8.86 -12.99
N ARG A 22 1.74 9.48 -14.16
CA ARG A 22 2.46 9.00 -15.34
C ARG A 22 3.75 9.79 -15.51
N THR A 23 4.84 9.11 -15.84
CA THR A 23 6.15 9.72 -16.04
C THR A 23 6.45 10.01 -17.51
N THR A 24 7.51 10.78 -17.78
CA THR A 24 7.96 11.17 -19.14
C THR A 24 8.32 9.98 -20.03
N ASP A 25 8.68 8.84 -19.44
CA ASP A 25 8.94 7.57 -20.14
C ASP A 25 7.69 6.66 -20.21
N GLY A 26 6.51 7.19 -19.89
CA GLY A 26 5.22 6.51 -20.00
C GLY A 26 4.86 5.58 -18.84
N ARG A 27 5.76 5.36 -17.86
CA ARG A 27 5.51 4.49 -16.72
C ARG A 27 4.46 5.09 -15.78
N GLN A 28 3.60 4.22 -15.24
CA GLN A 28 2.71 4.60 -14.15
C GLN A 28 3.40 4.30 -12.80
N VAL A 29 3.39 5.28 -11.89
CA VAL A 29 4.00 5.17 -10.56
C VAL A 29 2.97 5.53 -9.50
N ASP A 30 2.78 4.63 -8.53
CA ASP A 30 1.93 4.84 -7.37
C ASP A 30 2.77 5.11 -6.11
N LEU A 31 2.44 6.16 -5.37
CA LEU A 31 3.04 6.51 -4.08
C LEU A 31 2.02 6.26 -2.95
N ARG A 32 2.51 5.64 -1.87
CA ARG A 32 1.77 5.37 -0.64
C ARG A 32 2.53 5.93 0.55
N ILE A 33 1.86 6.78 1.32
CA ILE A 33 2.41 7.34 2.55
C ILE A 33 1.73 6.62 3.71
N VAL A 34 2.54 6.06 4.61
CA VAL A 34 2.07 5.35 5.79
C VAL A 34 2.80 5.86 7.02
N LYS A 35 2.20 5.68 8.20
CA LYS A 35 2.89 5.97 9.46
C LYS A 35 4.06 5.00 9.67
N PRO A 36 5.14 5.40 10.38
CA PRO A 36 6.29 4.54 10.63
C PRO A 36 5.93 3.18 11.23
N GLU A 37 4.99 3.14 12.19
CA GLU A 37 4.53 1.91 12.82
C GLU A 37 3.84 0.92 11.87
N ASN A 38 3.35 1.41 10.72
CA ASN A 38 2.65 0.60 9.72
C ASN A 38 3.58 0.14 8.59
N PHE A 39 4.84 0.56 8.56
CA PHE A 39 5.74 0.39 7.42
C PHE A 39 5.92 -1.08 7.01
N ALA A 40 6.14 -1.98 7.98
CA ALA A 40 6.35 -3.40 7.70
C ALA A 40 5.11 -4.07 7.08
N ALA A 41 3.92 -3.74 7.59
CA ALA A 41 2.66 -4.28 7.09
C ALA A 41 2.35 -3.74 5.69
N ALA A 42 2.57 -2.44 5.47
CA ALA A 42 2.40 -1.80 4.17
C ALA A 42 3.39 -2.34 3.13
N LEU A 43 4.65 -2.57 3.51
CA LEU A 43 5.68 -3.13 2.63
C LEU A 43 5.25 -4.52 2.15
N MET A 44 4.85 -5.41 3.07
CA MET A 44 4.32 -6.73 2.71
C MET A 44 3.10 -6.60 1.80
N TYR A 45 2.13 -5.76 2.17
CA TYR A 45 0.89 -5.59 1.41
C TYR A 45 1.13 -5.11 -0.03
N PHE A 46 1.93 -4.06 -0.21
CA PHE A 46 2.19 -3.47 -1.52
C PHE A 46 3.24 -4.24 -2.34
N THR A 47 3.99 -5.17 -1.72
CA THR A 47 4.81 -6.16 -2.44
C THR A 47 3.94 -7.28 -2.98
N GLY A 48 3.00 -7.79 -2.17
CA GLY A 48 2.08 -8.85 -2.59
C GLY A 48 2.79 -10.17 -2.91
N SER A 49 2.32 -10.97 -3.87
CA SER A 49 1.19 -10.73 -4.77
C SER A 49 -0.17 -10.68 -4.04
N LYS A 50 -1.25 -10.40 -4.79
CA LYS A 50 -2.61 -10.40 -4.25
C LYS A 50 -2.97 -11.74 -3.60
N GLU A 51 -2.58 -12.85 -4.23
CA GLU A 51 -2.84 -14.22 -3.78
C GLU A 51 -2.09 -14.50 -2.47
N HIS A 52 -0.82 -14.07 -2.40
CA HIS A 52 -0.03 -14.14 -1.17
C HIS A 52 -0.71 -13.38 -0.01
N ASN A 53 -1.20 -12.17 -0.27
CA ASN A 53 -1.92 -11.37 0.72
C ASN A 53 -3.24 -12.01 1.15
N VAL A 54 -3.96 -12.70 0.25
CA VAL A 54 -5.19 -13.43 0.60
C VAL A 54 -4.88 -14.58 1.54
N GLU A 55 -3.85 -15.37 1.23
CA GLU A 55 -3.44 -16.51 2.03
C GLU A 55 -2.95 -16.10 3.43
N LEU A 56 -2.11 -15.06 3.53
CA LEU A 56 -1.66 -14.55 4.82
C LEU A 56 -2.81 -14.02 5.69
N ARG A 57 -3.79 -13.33 5.09
CA ARG A 57 -4.99 -12.88 5.81
C ARG A 57 -5.85 -14.04 6.27
N SER A 58 -5.97 -15.09 5.45
CA SER A 58 -6.67 -16.32 5.83
C SER A 58 -6.03 -16.96 7.07
N ARG A 59 -4.69 -17.10 7.05
CA ARG A 59 -3.91 -17.62 8.19
C ARG A 59 -4.06 -16.77 9.45
N ALA A 60 -4.03 -15.44 9.31
CA ALA A 60 -4.25 -14.53 10.43
C ALA A 60 -5.64 -14.73 11.04
N ARG A 61 -6.69 -14.80 10.21
CA ARG A 61 -8.08 -15.03 10.69
C ARG A 61 -8.24 -16.37 11.40
N ASN A 62 -7.63 -17.44 10.88
CA ASN A 62 -7.63 -18.75 11.53
C ASN A 62 -6.95 -18.73 12.92
N LYS A 63 -6.16 -17.70 13.20
CA LYS A 63 -5.51 -17.45 14.50
C LYS A 63 -6.21 -16.37 15.34
N GLY A 64 -7.43 -15.97 14.98
CA GLY A 64 -8.16 -14.90 15.68
C GLY A 64 -7.55 -13.51 15.48
N MET A 65 -6.92 -13.26 14.33
CA MET A 65 -6.26 -11.99 14.02
C MET A 65 -6.74 -11.41 12.68
N SER A 66 -6.61 -10.09 12.52
CA SER A 66 -6.83 -9.36 11.28
C SER A 66 -5.51 -8.80 10.77
N LEU A 67 -5.17 -9.10 9.51
CA LEU A 67 -3.98 -8.57 8.82
C LEU A 67 -4.43 -7.64 7.68
N ASN A 68 -3.86 -6.45 7.61
CA ASN A 68 -4.09 -5.47 6.54
C ASN A 68 -2.83 -4.62 6.29
N GLU A 69 -2.92 -3.59 5.45
CA GLU A 69 -1.83 -2.66 5.12
C GLU A 69 -1.36 -1.79 6.30
N TYR A 70 -2.11 -1.75 7.40
CA TYR A 70 -1.79 -0.99 8.60
C TYR A 70 -1.13 -1.86 9.68
N GLY A 71 -1.39 -3.17 9.71
CA GLY A 71 -0.82 -4.03 10.74
C GLY A 71 -1.48 -5.39 10.88
N LEU A 72 -1.07 -6.10 11.93
CA LEU A 72 -1.65 -7.34 12.41
C LEU A 72 -2.26 -7.12 13.80
N TYR A 73 -3.55 -7.35 13.94
CA TYR A 73 -4.31 -7.05 15.16
C TYR A 73 -5.05 -8.28 15.65
N LYS A 74 -5.19 -8.46 16.96
CA LYS A 74 -6.14 -9.45 17.50
C LYS A 74 -7.56 -8.99 17.17
N LEU A 75 -8.40 -9.91 16.71
CA LEU A 75 -9.83 -9.68 16.67
C LEU A 75 -10.29 -9.60 18.13
N LYS A 76 -10.97 -8.51 18.51
CA LYS A 76 -11.64 -8.45 19.82
C LYS A 76 -12.70 -9.55 19.85
N GLU A 77 -12.90 -10.16 21.01
CA GLU A 77 -14.11 -10.97 21.26
C GLU A 77 -15.38 -10.17 20.95
#